data_AF-A0A101RLY9-F1
#
_entry.id   AF-A0A101RLY9-F1
#
_cell.length_a   1.000
_cell.length_b   1.000
_cell.length_c   1.000
_cell.angle_alpha   90.00
_cell.angle_beta   90.00
_cell.angle_gamma   90.00
#
_symmetry.space_group_name_H-M   'P 1'
#
loop_
_entity.id
_entity.type
_entity.pdbx_description
1 polymer ?
#
loop_
_entity_poly.entity_id
_entity_poly.type
_entity_poly.pdbx_seq_one_letter_code
_entity_poly.pdbx_strand_id
1 'polypeptide(L)'
;MFLRWAHERRLTGNLEISDRPRDEPHCWWSESEHWTHLRRCLHNEALPLDVRVTGALMLLYGMPITRITVLTHADLTGGNTPHLRIGEHPVALPPAVHQLLQRQADHTEPISAVGRITPRPGWLLPGYAAGTHHSAPALARKMRLHCLPARPSRNTALLALAADLPASVLSDTLGISISAALQWTRRAARDWNSYLAARPTEDRY
;
A
#
# COMPACT_ATOMS: atom_id res chain seq x y z
N MET A 1 -20.08 -9.65 -13.06
CA MET A 1 -20.92 -10.37 -12.08
C MET A 1 -22.40 -10.33 -12.48
N PHE A 2 -23.01 -9.16 -12.64
CA PHE A 2 -24.41 -9.04 -13.06
C PHE A 2 -24.73 -9.67 -14.43
N LEU A 3 -23.88 -9.47 -15.44
CA LEU A 3 -24.09 -10.02 -16.79
C LEU A 3 -24.04 -11.55 -16.85
N ARG A 4 -23.17 -12.19 -16.04
CA ARG A 4 -23.10 -13.65 -15.95
C ARG A 4 -24.36 -14.24 -15.31
N TRP A 5 -24.86 -13.60 -14.24
CA TRP A 5 -26.12 -13.95 -13.61
C TRP A 5 -27.34 -13.74 -14.53
N ALA A 6 -27.34 -12.68 -15.35
CA ALA A 6 -28.42 -12.39 -16.29
C ALA A 6 -28.46 -13.40 -17.46
N HIS A 7 -27.27 -13.83 -17.92
CA HIS A 7 -27.11 -14.90 -18.89
C HIS A 7 -27.58 -16.26 -18.32
N GLU A 8 -27.20 -16.60 -17.09
CA GLU A 8 -27.68 -17.81 -16.40
C GLU A 8 -29.20 -17.83 -16.23
N ARG A 9 -29.84 -16.66 -16.09
CA ARG A 9 -31.30 -16.51 -16.01
C ARG A 9 -32.02 -16.34 -17.35
N ARG A 10 -31.30 -16.46 -18.48
CA ARG A 10 -31.84 -16.31 -19.85
C ARG A 10 -32.57 -14.98 -20.09
N LEU A 11 -32.19 -13.93 -19.36
CA LEU A 11 -32.81 -12.60 -19.46
C LEU A 11 -32.17 -11.74 -20.57
N THR A 12 -31.12 -12.22 -21.22
CA THR A 12 -30.40 -11.54 -22.31
C THR A 12 -30.06 -12.53 -23.43
N GLY A 13 -30.18 -12.11 -24.70
CA GLY A 13 -29.74 -12.88 -25.87
C GLY A 13 -28.22 -13.07 -25.93
N ASN A 14 -27.75 -13.81 -26.95
CA ASN A 14 -26.34 -14.20 -27.09
C ASN A 14 -25.43 -12.96 -27.13
N LEU A 15 -24.67 -12.74 -26.06
CA LEU A 15 -23.83 -11.56 -25.88
C LEU A 15 -22.38 -12.03 -25.87
N GLU A 16 -21.68 -11.82 -26.97
CA GLU A 16 -20.23 -12.03 -27.04
C GLU A 16 -19.54 -10.93 -26.22
N ILE A 17 -19.20 -11.25 -24.98
CA ILE A 17 -18.36 -10.40 -24.14
C ILE A 17 -16.92 -10.80 -24.44
N SER A 18 -16.24 -10.01 -25.28
CA SER A 18 -14.77 -10.08 -25.36
C SER A 18 -14.20 -9.84 -23.98
N ASP A 19 -13.55 -10.86 -23.41
CA ASP A 19 -12.82 -10.76 -22.15
C ASP A 19 -11.70 -9.75 -22.37
N ARG A 20 -11.90 -8.50 -21.92
CA ARG A 20 -10.90 -7.45 -22.07
C ARG A 20 -9.64 -7.95 -21.34
N PRO A 21 -8.50 -8.13 -22.04
CA PRO A 21 -7.27 -8.49 -21.35
C PRO A 21 -7.07 -7.43 -20.28
N ARG A 22 -6.94 -7.89 -19.03
CA ARG A 22 -6.75 -7.01 -17.87
C ARG A 22 -5.50 -6.18 -18.16
N ASP A 23 -5.69 -4.90 -18.49
CA ASP A 23 -4.61 -3.97 -18.85
C ASP A 23 -3.45 -4.17 -17.88
N GLU A 24 -2.29 -4.54 -18.42
CA GLU A 24 -1.06 -4.68 -17.66
C GLU A 24 -0.84 -3.37 -16.87
N PRO A 25 -0.32 -3.37 -15.64
CA PRO A 25 -0.12 -2.10 -14.94
C PRO A 25 1.01 -1.30 -15.62
N HIS A 26 0.68 -0.42 -16.56
CA HIS A 26 1.63 0.34 -17.41
C HIS A 26 2.36 1.49 -16.71
N CYS A 27 2.27 1.61 -15.38
CA CYS A 27 2.95 2.67 -14.63
C CYS A 27 3.62 2.07 -13.39
N TRP A 28 4.89 1.75 -13.56
CA TRP A 28 5.81 1.45 -12.47
C TRP A 28 6.76 2.62 -12.32
N TRP A 29 7.26 2.77 -11.10
CA TRP A 29 8.48 3.54 -10.89
C TRP A 29 9.66 2.61 -11.12
N SER A 30 10.75 3.16 -11.65
CA SER A 30 12.04 2.49 -11.55
C SER A 30 12.40 2.30 -10.06
N GLU A 31 13.28 1.34 -9.77
CA GLU A 31 13.76 1.11 -8.40
C GLU A 31 14.36 2.41 -7.79
N SER A 32 15.11 3.16 -8.60
CA SER A 32 15.69 4.46 -8.23
C SER A 32 14.63 5.50 -7.83
N GLU A 33 13.56 5.60 -8.61
CA GLU A 33 12.42 6.49 -8.33
C GLU A 33 11.66 6.04 -7.09
N HIS A 34 11.45 4.73 -6.90
CA HIS A 34 10.84 4.19 -5.70
C HIS A 34 11.61 4.65 -4.46
N TRP A 35 12.91 4.37 -4.38
CA TRP A 35 13.73 4.73 -3.23
C TRP A 35 13.78 6.24 -3.00
N THR A 36 13.78 7.03 -4.07
CA THR A 36 13.70 8.49 -4.00
C THR A 36 12.39 8.95 -3.37
N HIS A 37 11.25 8.39 -3.79
CA HIS A 37 9.94 8.69 -3.23
C HIS A 37 9.81 8.24 -1.77
N LEU A 38 10.38 7.09 -1.40
CA LEU A 38 10.39 6.61 -0.01
C LEU A 38 11.20 7.55 0.88
N ARG A 39 12.43 7.91 0.47
CA ARG A 39 13.27 8.89 1.18
C ARG A 39 12.57 10.24 1.32
N ARG A 40 11.88 10.70 0.26
CA ARG A 40 11.07 11.92 0.30
C ARG A 40 9.97 11.83 1.35
N CYS A 41 9.26 10.70 1.47
CA CYS A 41 8.24 10.51 2.52
C CYS A 41 8.86 10.55 3.93
N LEU A 42 10.02 9.94 4.13
CA LEU A 42 10.67 9.87 5.43
C LEU A 42 11.25 11.23 5.88
N HIS A 43 11.86 11.98 4.98
CA HIS A 43 12.70 13.14 5.36
C HIS A 43 12.18 14.51 4.92
N ASN A 44 11.29 14.60 3.92
CA ASN A 44 10.85 15.91 3.42
C ASN A 44 9.68 16.45 4.26
N GLU A 45 9.95 17.44 5.09
CA GLU A 45 8.94 18.06 5.98
C GLU A 45 7.99 19.03 5.27
N ALA A 46 8.27 19.43 4.02
CA ALA A 46 7.34 20.19 3.21
C ALA A 46 6.13 19.36 2.74
N LEU A 47 6.21 18.03 2.85
CA LEU A 47 5.06 17.15 2.61
C LEU A 47 4.15 17.09 3.84
N PRO A 48 2.82 17.15 3.66
CA PRO A 48 1.89 16.90 4.74
C PRO A 48 2.15 15.55 5.43
N LEU A 49 2.02 15.51 6.75
CA LEU A 49 2.38 14.34 7.55
C LEU A 49 1.57 13.09 7.18
N ASP A 50 0.28 13.25 6.89
CA ASP A 50 -0.60 12.18 6.42
C ASP A 50 -0.18 11.61 5.06
N VAL A 51 0.31 12.46 4.15
CA VAL A 51 0.87 12.06 2.85
C VAL A 51 2.18 11.29 3.05
N ARG A 52 3.05 11.74 3.97
CA ARG A 52 4.30 11.07 4.30
C ARG A 52 4.07 9.68 4.88
N VAL A 53 3.18 9.58 5.87
CA VAL A 53 2.78 8.30 6.48
C VAL A 53 2.21 7.35 5.43
N THR A 54 1.24 7.84 4.65
CA THR A 54 0.59 7.03 3.62
C THR A 54 1.60 6.57 2.59
N GLY A 55 2.45 7.47 2.07
CA GLY A 55 3.48 7.15 1.10
C GLY A 55 4.49 6.14 1.62
N ALA A 56 4.98 6.29 2.85
CA ALA A 56 5.92 5.35 3.47
C ALA A 56 5.34 3.95 3.59
N LEU A 57 4.10 3.80 4.08
CA LEU A 57 3.43 2.49 4.21
C LEU A 57 3.13 1.85 2.85
N MET A 58 2.77 2.66 1.85
CA MET A 58 2.51 2.19 0.49
C MET A 58 3.78 1.73 -0.21
N LEU A 59 4.88 2.47 -0.05
CA LEU A 59 6.15 2.19 -0.73
C LEU A 59 6.91 1.05 -0.07
N LEU A 60 6.95 1.03 1.27
CA LEU A 60 7.70 0.01 1.99
C LEU A 60 6.95 -1.33 2.05
N TYR A 61 5.66 -1.29 2.38
CA TYR A 61 4.87 -2.52 2.60
C TYR A 61 3.88 -2.80 1.48
N GLY A 62 3.86 -2.00 0.41
CA GLY A 62 2.85 -2.18 -0.63
C GLY A 62 1.43 -2.03 -0.11
N MET A 63 1.16 -1.43 1.05
CA MET A 63 -0.17 -1.45 1.67
C MET A 63 -1.21 -0.70 0.82
N PRO A 64 -2.47 -1.19 0.75
CA PRO A 64 -3.49 -0.50 -0.02
C PRO A 64 -4.00 0.69 0.78
N ILE A 65 -4.26 1.81 0.10
CA ILE A 65 -4.70 3.05 0.74
C ILE A 65 -5.98 2.86 1.60
N THR A 66 -6.87 1.97 1.18
CA THR A 66 -8.10 1.61 1.91
C THR A 66 -7.82 0.95 3.25
N ARG A 67 -6.69 0.23 3.38
CA ARG A 67 -6.27 -0.40 4.63
C ARG A 67 -5.47 0.57 5.49
N ILE A 68 -4.68 1.43 4.87
CA ILE A 68 -3.94 2.49 5.56
C ILE A 68 -4.91 3.45 6.26
N THR A 69 -6.00 3.83 5.60
CA THR A 69 -6.97 4.78 6.16
C THR A 69 -7.63 4.26 7.43
N VAL A 70 -7.81 2.95 7.58
CA VAL A 70 -8.46 2.35 8.75
C VAL A 70 -7.48 1.95 9.86
N LEU A 71 -6.21 2.36 9.77
CA LEU A 71 -5.25 2.12 10.85
C LEU A 71 -5.60 2.96 12.09
N THR A 72 -5.40 2.35 13.24
CA THR A 72 -5.64 2.94 14.56
C THR A 72 -4.35 3.00 15.37
N HIS A 73 -4.33 3.78 16.45
CA HIS A 73 -3.17 3.78 17.37
C HIS A 73 -2.89 2.39 17.96
N ALA A 74 -3.93 1.58 18.17
CA ALA A 74 -3.79 0.22 18.70
C ALA A 74 -3.10 -0.75 17.74
N ASP A 75 -3.02 -0.41 16.45
CA ASP A 75 -2.26 -1.19 15.46
C ASP A 75 -0.75 -0.93 15.54
N LEU A 76 -0.34 0.12 16.26
CA LEU A 76 1.05 0.47 16.50
C LEU A 76 1.47 -0.07 17.87
N THR A 77 2.46 -0.95 17.85
CA THR A 77 3.09 -1.42 19.09
C THR A 77 4.43 -0.70 19.28
N GLY A 78 4.65 -0.19 20.49
CA GLY A 78 5.93 0.36 20.91
C GLY A 78 6.84 -0.71 21.51
N GLY A 79 8.11 -0.36 21.73
CA GLY A 79 9.09 -1.22 22.37
C GLY A 79 10.43 -1.24 21.63
N ASN A 80 11.29 -2.20 21.98
CA ASN A 80 12.63 -2.34 21.36
C ASN A 80 12.55 -2.72 19.88
N THR A 81 11.49 -3.44 19.50
CA THR A 81 11.16 -3.79 18.12
C THR A 81 9.73 -3.31 17.82
N PRO A 82 9.57 -2.14 17.17
CA PRO A 82 8.24 -1.63 16.87
C PRO A 82 7.59 -2.48 15.77
N HIS A 83 6.30 -2.77 15.91
CA HIS A 83 5.54 -3.49 14.89
C HIS A 83 4.26 -2.78 14.52
N LEU A 84 3.85 -2.94 13.26
CA LEU A 84 2.54 -2.57 12.74
C LEU A 84 1.72 -3.83 12.56
N ARG A 85 0.53 -3.88 13.15
CA ARG A 85 -0.41 -4.98 12.92
C ARG A 85 -1.07 -4.80 11.55
N ILE A 86 -0.83 -5.73 10.64
CA ILE A 86 -1.45 -5.77 9.32
C ILE A 86 -2.44 -6.94 9.28
N GLY A 87 -3.68 -6.69 9.71
CA GLY A 87 -4.67 -7.76 9.89
C GLY A 87 -4.31 -8.61 11.10
N GLU A 88 -4.03 -9.89 10.88
CA GLU A 88 -3.62 -10.81 11.94
C GLU A 88 -2.09 -10.91 12.10
N HIS A 89 -1.32 -10.31 11.18
CA HIS A 89 0.15 -10.46 11.16
C HIS A 89 0.86 -9.19 11.64
N PRO A 90 1.68 -9.26 12.71
CA PRO A 90 2.56 -8.16 13.08
C PRO A 90 3.75 -8.09 12.11
N VAL A 91 4.02 -6.90 11.59
CA VAL A 91 5.17 -6.64 10.70
C VAL A 91 6.13 -5.68 11.38
N ALA A 92 7.42 -6.03 11.39
CA ALA A 92 8.46 -5.20 11.99
C ALA A 92 8.56 -3.85 11.26
N LEU A 93 8.54 -2.76 12.01
CA LEU A 93 8.68 -1.40 11.50
C LEU A 93 10.15 -0.97 11.54
N PRO A 94 10.71 -0.44 10.43
CA PRO A 94 11.94 0.32 10.50
C PRO A 94 11.78 1.51 11.46
N PRO A 95 12.80 1.83 12.28
CA PRO A 95 12.71 2.89 13.28
C PRO A 95 12.23 4.24 12.72
N ALA A 96 12.70 4.62 11.53
CA ALA A 96 12.31 5.86 10.87
C ALA A 96 10.81 5.92 10.52
N VAL A 97 10.23 4.78 10.11
CA VAL A 97 8.79 4.67 9.80
C VAL A 97 7.99 4.68 11.10
N HIS A 98 8.45 3.97 12.13
CA HIS A 98 7.81 3.99 13.44
C HIS A 98 7.71 5.40 14.02
N GLN A 99 8.81 6.15 14.00
CA GLN A 99 8.82 7.55 14.44
C GLN A 99 7.87 8.44 13.63
N LEU A 100 7.75 8.20 12.32
CA LEU A 100 6.81 8.93 11.47
C LEU A 100 5.35 8.63 11.85
N LEU A 101 5.03 7.36 12.12
CA LEU A 101 3.70 6.94 12.57
C LEU A 101 3.37 7.48 13.97
N GLN A 102 4.35 7.50 14.89
CA GLN A 102 4.20 8.12 16.21
C GLN A 102 3.91 9.61 16.10
N ARG A 103 4.69 10.36 15.30
CA ARG A 103 4.40 11.80 15.07
C ARG A 103 2.98 12.04 14.55
N GLN A 104 2.50 11.17 13.66
CA GLN A 104 1.12 11.27 13.14
C GLN A 104 0.08 10.94 14.21
N ALA A 105 0.37 9.96 15.06
CA ALA A 105 -0.46 9.64 16.22
C ALA A 105 -0.55 10.85 17.17
N ASP A 106 0.59 11.42 17.57
CA ASP A 106 0.66 12.56 18.50
C ASP A 106 -0.05 13.79 17.93
N HIS A 107 0.09 14.06 16.62
CA HIS A 107 -0.62 15.15 15.94
C HIS A 107 -2.14 14.94 15.89
N THR A 108 -2.60 13.70 15.91
CA THR A 108 -4.02 13.35 15.79
C THR A 108 -4.73 13.29 17.14
N GLU A 109 -3.99 13.14 18.23
CA GLU A 109 -4.56 13.05 19.56
C GLU A 109 -5.28 14.37 19.91
N PRO A 110 -6.62 14.36 20.12
CA PRO A 110 -7.34 15.58 20.42
C PRO A 110 -6.97 16.09 21.81
N ILE A 111 -6.68 17.39 21.92
CA ILE A 111 -6.50 18.14 23.18
C ILE A 111 -7.72 17.99 24.14
N SER A 112 -8.86 17.48 23.66
CA SER A 112 -10.09 17.29 24.42
C SER A 112 -10.26 15.85 24.92
N ALA A 113 -9.35 15.40 25.80
CA ALA A 113 -9.50 14.16 26.59
C ALA A 113 -10.43 14.33 27.80
N VAL A 114 -10.99 15.53 28.03
CA VAL A 114 -11.94 15.77 29.14
C VAL A 114 -13.34 15.34 28.71
N GLY A 115 -13.74 14.11 29.04
CA GLY A 115 -15.17 13.77 29.18
C GLY A 115 -15.73 12.58 28.38
N ARG A 116 -14.94 11.73 27.71
CA ARG A 116 -15.50 10.50 27.08
C ARG A 116 -15.27 9.25 27.92
N ILE A 117 -16.38 8.56 28.21
CA ILE A 117 -16.47 7.34 29.02
C ILE A 117 -16.10 6.07 28.22
N THR A 118 -15.93 6.17 26.89
CA THR A 118 -15.46 5.06 26.05
C THR A 118 -14.28 5.47 25.17
N PRO A 119 -13.09 4.84 25.32
CA PRO A 119 -11.98 5.06 24.41
C PRO A 119 -12.32 4.41 23.08
N ARG A 120 -12.70 5.20 22.09
CA ARG A 120 -12.66 4.73 20.70
C ARG A 120 -11.20 4.66 20.28
N PRO A 121 -10.77 3.61 19.56
CA PRO A 121 -9.42 3.60 19.01
C PRO A 121 -9.30 4.81 18.09
N GLY A 122 -8.41 5.74 18.44
CA GLY A 122 -8.16 6.91 17.60
C GLY A 122 -7.66 6.42 16.24
N TRP A 123 -8.20 6.98 15.18
CA TRP A 123 -7.72 6.70 13.83
C TRP A 123 -6.36 7.36 13.66
N LEU A 124 -5.38 6.64 13.11
CA LEU A 124 -4.08 7.21 12.79
C LEU A 124 -4.21 8.30 11.70
N LEU A 125 -5.20 8.15 10.82
CA LEU A 125 -5.54 9.10 9.78
C LEU A 125 -7.01 9.49 9.96
N PRO A 126 -7.31 10.57 10.69
CA PRO A 126 -8.67 10.95 11.02
C PRO A 126 -9.38 11.56 9.80
N GLY A 127 -10.69 11.36 9.73
CA GLY A 127 -11.58 12.01 8.77
C GLY A 127 -12.07 13.36 9.26
N TYR A 128 -12.83 14.05 8.39
CA TYR A 128 -13.43 15.34 8.74
C TYR A 128 -14.54 15.22 9.79
N ALA A 129 -15.28 14.11 9.80
CA ALA A 129 -16.32 13.85 10.78
C ALA A 129 -15.74 13.18 12.03
N ALA A 130 -16.22 13.59 13.21
CA ALA A 130 -15.73 13.04 14.47
C ALA A 130 -15.90 11.52 14.53
N GLY A 131 -14.82 10.82 14.82
CA GLY A 131 -14.81 9.35 14.93
C GLY A 131 -14.81 8.60 13.60
N THR A 132 -14.66 9.28 12.47
CA THR A 132 -14.44 8.63 11.16
C THR A 132 -12.98 8.67 10.76
N HIS A 133 -12.57 7.72 9.94
CA HIS A 133 -11.25 7.71 9.34
C HIS A 133 -11.20 8.55 8.06
N HIS A 134 -9.99 8.84 7.58
CA HIS A 134 -9.79 9.57 6.33
C HIS A 134 -10.45 8.83 5.16
N SER A 135 -11.09 9.57 4.26
CA SER A 135 -11.67 9.00 3.03
C SER A 135 -10.54 8.53 2.09
N ALA A 136 -10.56 7.25 1.71
CA ALA A 136 -9.55 6.68 0.81
C ALA A 136 -9.48 7.37 -0.57
N PRO A 137 -10.60 7.66 -1.27
CA PRO A 137 -10.56 8.46 -2.50
C PRO A 137 -9.98 9.87 -2.30
N ALA A 138 -10.30 10.52 -1.18
CA ALA A 138 -9.79 11.85 -0.88
C ALA A 138 -8.28 11.82 -0.62
N LEU A 139 -7.80 10.83 0.14
CA LEU A 139 -6.37 10.64 0.40
C LEU A 139 -5.63 10.28 -0.89
N ALA A 140 -6.19 9.43 -1.75
CA ALA A 140 -5.59 9.10 -3.04
C ALA A 140 -5.44 10.33 -3.95
N ARG A 141 -6.44 11.22 -3.93
CA ARG A 141 -6.35 12.52 -4.62
C ARG A 141 -5.27 13.41 -4.02
N LYS A 142 -5.19 13.51 -2.69
CA LYS A 142 -4.14 14.28 -1.99
C LYS A 142 -2.74 13.76 -2.33
N MET A 143 -2.54 12.45 -2.26
CA MET A 143 -1.31 11.76 -2.65
C MET A 143 -0.88 12.09 -4.09
N ARG A 144 -1.81 12.09 -5.05
CA ARG A 144 -1.55 12.49 -6.44
C ARG A 144 -1.08 13.94 -6.57
N LEU A 145 -1.65 14.87 -5.81
CA LEU A 145 -1.24 16.30 -5.82
C LEU A 145 0.22 16.47 -5.38
N HIS A 146 0.75 15.54 -4.58
CA HIS A 146 2.14 15.55 -4.14
C HIS A 146 3.06 14.65 -4.98
N CYS A 147 2.63 14.23 -6.17
CA CYS A 147 3.36 13.35 -7.07
C CYS A 147 3.65 11.96 -6.47
N LEU A 148 2.72 11.42 -5.67
CA LEU A 148 2.78 10.07 -5.10
C LEU A 148 1.50 9.29 -5.46
N PRO A 149 1.22 8.99 -6.73
CA PRO A 149 -0.01 8.31 -7.12
C PRO A 149 -0.09 6.90 -6.49
N ALA A 150 -1.20 6.63 -5.79
CA ALA A 150 -1.39 5.41 -4.99
C ALA A 150 -1.16 4.10 -5.77
N ARG A 151 -1.63 4.00 -7.02
CA ARG A 151 -1.52 2.76 -7.81
C ARG A 151 -0.07 2.44 -8.22
N PRO A 152 0.68 3.36 -8.87
CA PRO A 152 2.10 3.16 -9.16
C PRO A 152 2.92 2.86 -7.90
N SER A 153 2.74 3.63 -6.83
CA SER A 153 3.49 3.41 -5.58
C SER A 153 3.32 2.00 -5.03
N ARG A 154 2.06 1.52 -4.96
CA ARG A 154 1.76 0.16 -4.51
C ARG A 154 2.32 -0.89 -5.47
N ASN A 155 2.15 -0.71 -6.77
CA ASN A 155 2.60 -1.71 -7.75
C ASN A 155 4.12 -1.91 -7.70
N THR A 156 4.88 -0.82 -7.62
CA THR A 156 6.35 -0.91 -7.51
C THR A 156 6.77 -1.58 -6.20
N ALA A 157 6.09 -1.29 -5.10
CA ALA A 157 6.33 -1.96 -3.82
C ALA A 157 6.01 -3.46 -3.87
N LEU A 158 4.89 -3.84 -4.48
CA LEU A 158 4.54 -5.25 -4.68
C LEU A 158 5.56 -5.97 -5.56
N LEU A 159 6.07 -5.32 -6.59
CA LEU A 159 7.08 -5.89 -7.47
C LEU A 159 8.40 -6.12 -6.72
N ALA A 160 8.87 -5.13 -5.96
CA ALA A 160 10.07 -5.23 -5.14
C ALA A 160 9.92 -6.33 -4.07
N LEU A 161 8.83 -6.31 -3.30
CA LEU A 161 8.58 -7.33 -2.28
C LEU A 161 8.44 -8.74 -2.88
N ALA A 162 7.92 -8.87 -4.10
CA ALA A 162 7.79 -10.15 -4.78
C ALA A 162 9.07 -10.68 -5.42
N ALA A 163 10.12 -9.86 -5.49
CA ALA A 163 11.47 -10.33 -5.80
C ALA A 163 12.07 -11.09 -4.60
N ASP A 164 11.77 -10.63 -3.37
CA ASP A 164 12.40 -11.16 -2.15
C ASP A 164 11.53 -12.15 -1.36
N LEU A 165 10.20 -12.09 -1.51
CA LEU A 165 9.26 -12.85 -0.68
C LEU A 165 8.48 -13.91 -1.48
N PRO A 166 8.29 -15.13 -0.93
CA PRO A 166 7.38 -16.12 -1.49
C PRO A 166 5.93 -15.61 -1.57
N ALA A 167 5.17 -16.11 -2.54
CA ALA A 167 3.78 -15.69 -2.78
C ALA A 167 2.85 -15.92 -1.57
N SER A 168 3.08 -16.95 -0.75
CA SER A 168 2.33 -17.20 0.48
C SER A 168 2.52 -16.07 1.49
N VAL A 169 3.78 -15.71 1.77
CA VAL A 169 4.12 -14.61 2.70
C VAL A 169 3.53 -13.29 2.22
N LEU A 170 3.59 -13.00 0.92
CA LEU A 170 2.96 -11.82 0.33
C LEU A 170 1.43 -11.80 0.49
N SER A 171 0.78 -12.93 0.22
CA SER A 171 -0.66 -13.09 0.38
C SER A 171 -1.08 -12.75 1.81
N ASP A 172 -0.40 -13.35 2.78
CA ASP A 172 -0.72 -13.23 4.21
C ASP A 172 -0.42 -11.83 4.76
N THR A 173 0.72 -11.26 4.38
CA THR A 173 1.15 -9.93 4.83
C THR A 173 0.28 -8.82 4.24
N LEU A 174 -0.11 -8.95 2.97
CA LEU A 174 -0.76 -7.86 2.23
C LEU A 174 -2.29 -8.01 2.17
N GLY A 175 -2.82 -9.16 2.59
CA GLY A 175 -4.22 -9.54 2.45
C GLY A 175 -4.69 -9.58 0.99
N ILE A 176 -3.81 -9.95 0.07
CA ILE A 176 -4.15 -10.20 -1.34
C ILE A 176 -4.39 -11.69 -1.55
N SER A 177 -5.13 -12.08 -2.59
CA SER A 177 -5.30 -13.51 -2.87
C SER A 177 -3.97 -14.17 -3.24
N ILE A 178 -3.80 -15.44 -2.87
CA ILE A 178 -2.62 -16.23 -3.26
C ILE A 178 -2.39 -16.22 -4.78
N SER A 179 -3.46 -16.26 -5.58
CA SER A 179 -3.39 -16.16 -7.04
C SER A 179 -2.85 -14.81 -7.50
N ALA A 180 -3.19 -13.71 -6.82
CA ALA A 180 -2.64 -12.39 -7.11
C ALA A 180 -1.16 -12.31 -6.70
N ALA A 181 -0.80 -12.85 -5.54
CA ALA A 181 0.59 -12.90 -5.08
C ALA A 181 1.48 -13.71 -6.05
N LEU A 182 1.01 -14.88 -6.52
CA LEU A 182 1.69 -15.68 -7.54
C LEU A 182 1.86 -14.94 -8.87
N GLN A 183 0.93 -14.05 -9.23
CA GLN A 183 1.12 -13.22 -10.42
C GLN A 183 2.21 -12.16 -10.21
N TRP A 184 2.32 -11.59 -9.01
CA TRP A 184 3.38 -10.62 -8.69
C TRP A 184 4.77 -11.27 -8.66
N THR A 185 4.92 -12.45 -8.06
CA THR A 185 6.21 -13.17 -8.06
C THR A 185 6.63 -13.57 -9.47
N ARG A 186 5.69 -14.01 -10.32
CA ARG A 186 5.97 -14.26 -11.75
C ARG A 186 6.40 -13.01 -12.50
N ARG A 187 5.83 -11.84 -12.18
CA ARG A 187 6.24 -10.57 -12.80
C ARG A 187 7.64 -10.16 -12.36
N ALA A 188 7.96 -10.25 -11.06
CA ALA A 188 9.29 -9.97 -10.55
C ALA A 188 10.37 -10.85 -11.20
N ALA A 189 10.09 -12.15 -11.34
CA ALA A 189 11.00 -13.07 -12.04
C ALA A 189 11.20 -12.74 -13.52
N ARG A 190 10.15 -12.27 -14.22
CA ARG A 190 10.27 -11.82 -15.61
C ARG A 190 11.11 -10.56 -15.73
N ASP A 191 10.90 -9.59 -14.85
CA ASP A 191 11.67 -8.35 -14.82
C ASP A 191 13.16 -8.60 -14.58
N TRP A 192 13.48 -9.51 -13.65
CA TRP A 192 14.84 -9.99 -13.42
C TRP A 192 15.48 -10.65 -14.65
N ASN A 193 14.73 -11.51 -15.35
CA ASN A 193 15.22 -12.13 -16.59
C ASN A 193 15.41 -11.10 -17.71
N SER A 194 14.54 -10.10 -17.82
CA SER A 194 14.69 -8.99 -18.76
C SER A 194 15.92 -8.15 -18.45
N TYR A 195 16.19 -7.87 -17.16
CA TYR A 195 17.41 -7.20 -16.72
C TYR A 195 18.67 -7.99 -17.08
N LEU A 196 18.71 -9.30 -16.80
CA LEU A 196 19.84 -10.17 -17.17
C LEU A 196 20.06 -10.22 -18.68
N ALA A 197 19.00 -10.24 -19.48
CA ALA A 197 19.08 -10.25 -20.94
C ALA A 197 19.51 -8.89 -21.53
N ALA A 198 19.19 -7.78 -20.86
CA ALA A 198 19.59 -6.43 -21.25
C ALA A 198 21.00 -6.06 -20.77
N ARG A 199 21.59 -6.85 -19.86
CA ARG A 199 22.95 -6.63 -19.37
C ARG A 199 23.92 -7.00 -20.50
N PRO A 200 24.69 -6.05 -21.07
CA PRO A 200 25.72 -6.41 -22.03
C PRO A 200 26.70 -7.34 -21.32
N THR A 201 26.99 -8.48 -21.92
CA THR A 201 28.12 -9.32 -21.54
C THR A 201 29.38 -8.49 -21.73
N GLU A 202 29.82 -7.80 -20.68
CA GLU A 202 31.18 -7.28 -20.59
C GLU A 202 32.11 -8.51 -20.56
N ASP A 203 32.68 -8.79 -21.72
CA ASP A 203 33.76 -9.73 -21.92
C ASP A 203 34.89 -9.41 -20.94
N ARG A 204 35.17 -10.37 -20.07
CA ARG A 204 36.35 -10.39 -19.20
C ARG A 204 37.61 -10.44 -20.08
N TYR A 205 38.48 -9.45 -19.93
CA TYR A 205 39.90 -9.53 -20.30
C TYR A 205 40.66 -10.48 -19.37
#